data_AF-A0A356CGC8-F1
#
_entry.id   AF-A0A356CGC8-F1
#
_cell.length_a   1.000
_cell.length_b   1.000
_cell.length_c   1.000
_cell.angle_alpha   90.00
_cell.angle_beta   90.00
_cell.angle_gamma   90.00
#
_symmetry.space_group_name_H-M   'P 1'
#
loop_
_entity.id
_entity.type
_entity.pdbx_description
1 polymer ?
#
loop_
_entity_poly.entity_id
_entity_poly.type
_entity_poly.pdbx_seq_one_letter_code
_entity_poly.pdbx_strand_id
1 'polypeptide(L)'
;MTDSLYRRGFKVNLVRFSGRGEVYSVTQVGREQAPSGFVDLAPYGLAIVELPEGLRILGRLTDLEIDQQTGELELPQIGDQVEMVIRKGGGRDERGIINYQYTFRPPIVPATEQQVAEIRGEIAKWIKWGRE
;
A
#
# COMPACT_ATOMS: atom_id res chain seq x y z
N MET A 1 19.40 -19.09 11.90
CA MET A 1 18.80 -20.44 11.99
C MET A 1 18.02 -20.65 10.71
N THR A 2 18.51 -21.49 9.81
CA THR A 2 17.84 -21.78 8.52
C THR A 2 16.99 -23.03 8.71
N ASP A 3 15.67 -22.85 8.83
CA ASP A 3 14.71 -23.94 8.81
C ASP A 3 14.64 -24.51 7.39
N SER A 4 15.45 -25.54 7.13
CA SER A 4 15.38 -26.30 5.89
C SER A 4 14.29 -27.34 5.99
N LEU A 5 13.29 -27.25 5.11
CA LEU A 5 12.21 -28.22 5.00
C LEU A 5 12.50 -29.15 3.81
N TYR A 6 12.34 -30.45 3.99
CA TYR A 6 12.37 -31.40 2.88
C TYR A 6 10.96 -31.59 2.35
N ARG A 7 10.70 -31.19 1.10
CA ARG A 7 9.42 -31.39 0.41
C ARG A 7 9.65 -32.17 -0.87
N ARG A 8 9.07 -33.37 -0.96
CA ARG A 8 9.19 -34.28 -2.12
C ARG A 8 10.66 -34.53 -2.56
N GLY A 9 11.57 -34.71 -1.61
CA GLY A 9 12.99 -34.98 -1.89
C GLY A 9 13.85 -33.76 -2.21
N PHE A 10 13.27 -32.55 -2.32
CA PHE A 10 14.02 -31.31 -2.48
C PHE A 10 14.24 -30.63 -1.13
N LYS A 11 15.46 -30.13 -0.91
CA LYS A 11 15.78 -29.23 0.20
C LYS A 11 15.27 -27.83 -0.14
N VAL A 12 14.27 -27.36 0.60
CA VAL A 12 13.70 -26.01 0.46
C VAL A 12 14.16 -25.18 1.66
N ASN A 13 14.58 -23.95 1.40
CA ASN A 13 14.90 -22.99 2.46
C ASN A 13 13.83 -21.90 2.49
N LEU A 14 13.40 -21.53 3.69
CA LEU A 14 12.56 -20.36 3.88
C LEU A 14 13.42 -19.10 3.67
N VAL A 15 12.94 -18.20 2.82
CA VAL A 15 13.59 -16.91 2.55
C VAL A 15 12.67 -15.80 3.02
N ARG A 16 13.22 -14.85 3.76
CA ARG A 16 12.51 -13.64 4.18
C ARG A 16 12.79 -12.54 3.18
N PHE A 17 11.73 -12.00 2.60
CA PHE A 17 11.79 -10.86 1.68
C PHE A 17 11.90 -9.56 2.47
N SER A 18 12.58 -8.56 1.89
CA SER A 18 12.75 -7.23 2.44
C SER A 18 11.42 -6.48 2.56
N GLY A 19 10.47 -6.78 1.68
CA GLY A 19 9.19 -6.06 1.58
C GLY A 19 9.31 -4.72 0.87
N ARG A 20 10.48 -4.33 0.34
CA ARG A 20 10.63 -3.17 -0.54
C ARG A 20 10.62 -3.64 -1.99
N GLY A 21 10.13 -2.82 -2.90
CA GLY A 21 10.19 -3.13 -4.32
C GLY A 21 9.88 -1.94 -5.20
N GLU A 22 9.91 -2.20 -6.49
CA GLU A 22 9.67 -1.24 -7.56
C GLU A 22 8.39 -1.60 -8.31
N VAL A 23 7.58 -0.59 -8.66
CA VAL A 23 6.37 -0.81 -9.44
C VAL A 23 6.76 -1.25 -10.85
N TYR A 24 6.46 -2.51 -11.19
CA TYR A 24 6.69 -3.07 -12.52
C TYR A 24 5.53 -2.76 -13.48
N SER A 25 4.30 -2.82 -12.98
CA SER A 25 3.08 -2.48 -13.72
C SER A 25 2.01 -2.08 -12.73
N VAL A 26 1.17 -1.13 -13.09
CA VAL A 26 0.13 -0.57 -12.20
C VAL A 26 -1.18 -0.35 -12.95
N THR A 27 -2.29 -0.44 -12.23
CA THR A 27 -3.62 -0.10 -12.75
C THR A 27 -4.56 0.28 -11.60
N GLN A 28 -5.63 0.99 -11.93
CA GLN A 28 -6.77 1.22 -11.03
C GLN A 28 -7.94 0.33 -11.42
N VAL A 29 -8.62 -0.21 -10.41
CA VAL A 29 -9.91 -0.86 -10.57
C VAL A 29 -11.01 0.09 -10.11
N GLY A 30 -11.85 0.51 -11.05
CA GLY A 30 -13.05 1.31 -10.78
C GLY A 30 -14.19 0.46 -10.21
N ARG A 31 -15.25 1.14 -9.75
CA ARG A 31 -16.39 0.51 -9.06
C ARG A 31 -17.14 -0.50 -9.93
N GLU A 32 -17.30 -0.19 -11.22
CA GLU A 32 -18.02 -1.05 -12.15
C GLU A 32 -17.24 -2.32 -12.51
N GLN A 33 -15.91 -2.27 -12.47
CA GLN A 33 -15.03 -3.39 -12.78
C GLN A 33 -14.67 -4.21 -11.53
N ALA A 34 -15.01 -3.73 -10.33
CA ALA A 34 -14.68 -4.39 -9.09
C ALA A 34 -15.48 -5.70 -8.92
N PRO A 35 -14.82 -6.81 -8.56
CA PRO A 35 -15.51 -8.07 -8.29
C PRO A 35 -16.41 -7.95 -7.05
N SER A 36 -17.42 -8.82 -6.97
CA SER A 36 -18.31 -8.90 -5.82
C SER A 36 -17.51 -9.07 -4.52
N GLY A 37 -17.84 -8.27 -3.50
CA GLY A 37 -17.12 -8.20 -2.22
C GLY A 37 -15.97 -7.17 -2.17
N PHE A 38 -15.59 -6.58 -3.29
CA PHE A 38 -14.55 -5.53 -3.37
C PHE A 38 -15.07 -4.19 -3.89
N VAL A 39 -16.36 -4.11 -4.23
CA VAL A 39 -17.02 -2.88 -4.70
C VAL A 39 -16.87 -1.74 -3.69
N ASP A 40 -16.95 -2.03 -2.39
CA ASP A 40 -16.82 -1.03 -1.31
C ASP A 40 -15.38 -0.54 -1.12
N LEU A 41 -14.41 -1.22 -1.73
CA LEU A 41 -13.01 -0.81 -1.73
C LEU A 41 -12.66 0.02 -2.97
N ALA A 42 -13.57 0.15 -3.94
CA ALA A 42 -13.31 0.87 -5.17
C ALA A 42 -13.46 2.39 -5.00
N PRO A 43 -12.61 3.20 -5.67
CA PRO A 43 -11.49 2.77 -6.51
C PRO A 43 -10.32 2.23 -5.68
N TYR A 44 -9.61 1.22 -6.20
CA TYR A 44 -8.35 0.73 -5.60
C TYR A 44 -7.28 0.47 -6.64
N GLY A 45 -6.03 0.73 -6.27
CA GLY A 45 -4.86 0.44 -7.10
C GLY A 45 -4.41 -1.01 -6.97
N LEU A 46 -3.94 -1.58 -8.07
CA LEU A 46 -3.23 -2.86 -8.14
C LEU A 46 -1.87 -2.63 -8.78
N ALA A 47 -0.84 -3.29 -8.25
CA ALA A 47 0.49 -3.27 -8.82
C ALA A 47 1.12 -4.66 -8.83
N ILE A 48 1.86 -4.93 -9.90
CA ILE A 48 2.91 -5.94 -9.88
C ILE A 48 4.17 -5.23 -9.38
N VAL A 49 4.75 -5.73 -8.30
CA VAL A 49 5.93 -5.14 -7.67
C VAL A 49 7.11 -6.09 -7.84
N GLU A 50 8.21 -5.58 -8.41
CA GLU A 50 9.48 -6.29 -8.51
C GLU A 50 10.28 -6.07 -7.24
N LEU A 51 10.56 -7.16 -6.53
CA LEU A 51 11.36 -7.16 -5.30
C LEU A 51 12.85 -7.33 -5.64
N PRO A 52 13.78 -6.74 -4.85
CA PRO A 52 15.21 -6.87 -5.07
C PRO A 52 15.71 -8.32 -4.97
N GLU A 53 14.96 -9.20 -4.30
CA GLU A 53 15.24 -10.63 -4.26
C GLU A 53 14.92 -11.37 -5.58
N GLY A 54 14.38 -10.68 -6.59
CA GLY A 54 14.17 -11.19 -7.95
C GLY A 54 12.78 -11.77 -8.23
N LEU A 55 11.83 -11.64 -7.30
CA LEU A 55 10.44 -12.05 -7.49
C LEU A 55 9.53 -10.87 -7.79
N ARG A 56 8.55 -11.11 -8.66
CA ARG A 56 7.43 -10.18 -8.89
C ARG A 56 6.19 -10.67 -8.15
N ILE A 57 5.55 -9.77 -7.40
CA ILE A 57 4.36 -10.08 -6.61
C ILE A 57 3.23 -9.13 -6.99
N LEU A 58 2.03 -9.67 -7.19
CA LEU A 58 0.81 -8.88 -7.33
C LEU A 58 0.29 -8.48 -5.95
N GLY A 59 0.02 -7.20 -5.76
CA GLY A 59 -0.59 -6.68 -4.54
C GLY A 59 -1.48 -5.47 -4.82
N ARG A 60 -2.31 -5.10 -3.84
CA ARG A 60 -3.01 -3.82 -3.85
C ARG A 60 -2.05 -2.69 -3.49
N LEU A 61 -2.48 -1.48 -3.83
CA LEU A 61 -1.88 -0.24 -3.35
C LEU A 61 -2.78 0.37 -2.26
N THR A 62 -2.15 1.01 -1.28
CA THR A 62 -2.82 1.70 -0.19
C THR A 62 -2.10 3.02 0.11
N ASP A 63 -2.72 3.88 0.91
CA ASP A 63 -2.22 5.22 1.22
C ASP A 63 -2.00 6.07 -0.04
N LEU A 64 -2.93 5.97 -1.00
CA LEU A 64 -2.95 6.79 -2.21
C LEU A 64 -3.95 7.93 -2.05
N GLU A 65 -3.64 9.08 -2.63
CA GLU A 65 -4.56 10.21 -2.71
C GLU A 65 -5.59 9.99 -3.83
N ILE A 66 -6.76 10.62 -3.66
CA ILE A 66 -7.81 10.65 -4.68
C ILE A 66 -7.87 12.08 -5.19
N ASP A 67 -7.72 12.24 -6.50
CA ASP A 67 -7.93 13.50 -7.18
C ASP A 67 -9.41 13.90 -7.03
N GLN A 68 -9.65 15.09 -6.47
CA GLN A 68 -11.01 15.51 -6.09
C GLN A 68 -11.88 15.90 -7.28
N GLN A 69 -11.27 16.19 -8.43
CA GLN A 69 -11.95 16.64 -9.63
C GLN A 69 -12.38 15.45 -10.49
N THR A 70 -11.53 14.44 -10.59
CA THR A 70 -11.71 13.25 -11.43
C THR A 70 -12.25 12.06 -10.65
N GLY A 71 -11.96 11.97 -9.35
CA GLY A 71 -12.25 10.81 -8.51
C GLY A 71 -11.32 9.62 -8.74
N GLU A 72 -10.23 9.81 -9.48
CA GLU A 72 -9.22 8.78 -9.72
C GLU A 72 -8.12 8.78 -8.65
N LEU A 73 -7.46 7.65 -8.47
CA LEU A 73 -6.32 7.51 -7.58
C LEU A 73 -5.07 8.07 -8.25
N GLU A 74 -4.28 8.79 -7.46
CA GLU A 74 -2.91 9.12 -7.84
C GLU A 74 -2.05 7.84 -7.70
N LEU A 75 -1.93 7.10 -8.81
CA LEU A 75 -1.14 5.88 -8.85
C LEU A 75 0.36 6.21 -8.93
N PRO A 76 1.23 5.43 -8.26
CA PRO A 76 2.67 5.50 -8.49
C PRO A 76 2.99 5.13 -9.93
N GLN A 77 4.07 5.69 -10.47
CA GLN A 77 4.55 5.41 -11.81
C GLN A 77 5.33 4.09 -11.85
N ILE A 78 5.46 3.51 -13.05
CA ILE A 78 6.39 2.38 -13.25
C ILE A 78 7.80 2.87 -12.92
N GLY A 79 8.51 2.12 -12.08
CA GLY A 79 9.82 2.50 -11.56
C GLY A 79 9.79 3.12 -10.16
N ASP A 80 8.63 3.54 -9.67
CA ASP A 80 8.53 4.12 -8.34
C ASP A 80 8.72 3.04 -7.27
N GLN A 81 9.37 3.44 -6.17
CA GLN A 81 9.57 2.57 -5.03
C GLN A 81 8.27 2.42 -4.23
N VAL A 82 8.06 1.25 -3.67
CA VAL A 82 6.97 0.93 -2.75
C VAL A 82 7.44 0.02 -1.62
N GLU A 83 6.74 0.08 -0.50
CA GLU A 83 6.98 -0.78 0.66
C GLU A 83 5.73 -1.57 1.03
N MET A 84 5.95 -2.82 1.44
CA MET A 84 4.92 -3.75 1.85
C MET A 84 4.46 -3.43 3.27
N VAL A 85 3.14 -3.39 3.45
CA VAL A 85 2.48 -3.23 4.73
C VAL A 85 1.35 -4.24 4.87
N ILE A 86 0.95 -4.51 6.11
CA ILE A 86 -0.23 -5.34 6.38
C ILE A 86 -1.44 -4.44 6.58
N ARG A 87 -2.52 -4.71 5.83
CA ARG A 87 -3.80 -4.01 5.95
C ARG A 87 -4.94 -5.00 6.09
N LYS A 88 -6.08 -4.51 6.55
CA LYS A 88 -7.34 -5.25 6.47
C LYS A 88 -7.67 -5.50 5.00
N GLY A 89 -7.87 -6.77 4.65
CA GLY A 89 -8.05 -7.26 3.29
C GLY A 89 -9.35 -6.78 2.62
N GLY A 90 -10.36 -6.45 3.43
CA GLY A 90 -11.69 -6.06 2.96
C GLY A 90 -12.70 -6.26 4.09
N GLY A 91 -13.95 -6.56 3.74
CA GLY A 91 -15.00 -6.92 4.70
C GLY A 91 -14.66 -8.12 5.59
N ARG A 92 -15.51 -8.38 6.58
CA ARG A 92 -15.48 -9.67 7.27
C ARG A 92 -15.92 -10.75 6.28
N ASP A 93 -15.36 -11.95 6.40
CA ASP A 93 -15.88 -13.08 5.64
C ASP A 93 -17.29 -13.49 6.11
N GLU A 94 -17.87 -14.49 5.47
CA GLU A 94 -19.19 -15.05 5.81
C GLU A 94 -19.31 -15.51 7.27
N ARG A 95 -18.19 -15.73 7.97
CA ARG A 95 -18.12 -16.16 9.38
C ARG A 95 -17.81 -15.01 10.33
N GLY A 96 -17.68 -13.78 9.82
CA GLY A 96 -17.34 -12.61 10.62
C GLY A 96 -15.84 -12.44 10.88
N ILE A 97 -14.94 -13.21 10.25
CA ILE A 97 -13.50 -13.13 10.49
C ILE A 97 -12.89 -11.95 9.72
N ILE A 98 -11.98 -11.23 10.37
CA ILE A 98 -11.23 -10.14 9.75
C ILE A 98 -10.01 -10.73 9.05
N ASN A 99 -9.97 -10.59 7.72
CA ASN A 99 -8.82 -10.99 6.93
C ASN A 99 -7.78 -9.87 6.89
N TYR A 100 -6.52 -10.21 7.15
CA TYR A 100 -5.37 -9.32 6.97
C TYR A 100 -4.58 -9.77 5.75
N GLN A 101 -4.14 -8.81 4.93
CA GLN A 101 -3.42 -9.06 3.69
C GLN A 101 -2.21 -8.14 3.61
N TYR A 102 -1.17 -8.61 2.93
CA TYR A 102 -0.11 -7.73 2.48
C TYR A 102 -0.62 -6.85 1.34
N THR A 103 -0.15 -5.62 1.31
CA THR A 103 -0.42 -4.60 0.30
C THR A 103 0.82 -3.71 0.21
N PHE A 104 0.91 -2.85 -0.79
CA PHE A 104 2.02 -1.93 -0.96
C PHE A 104 1.57 -0.48 -0.81
N ARG A 105 2.48 0.41 -0.43
CA ARG A 105 2.27 1.86 -0.41
C ARG A 105 3.51 2.59 -0.89
N PRO A 106 3.37 3.84 -1.35
CA PRO A 106 4.53 4.73 -1.47
C PRO A 106 5.30 4.81 -0.14
N PRO A 107 6.64 4.87 -0.17
CA PRO A 107 7.46 5.00 1.03
C PRO A 107 7.08 6.25 1.81
N ILE A 108 7.04 6.14 3.14
CA ILE A 108 6.91 7.34 3.98
C ILE A 108 8.22 8.12 3.91
N VAL A 109 8.16 9.29 3.29
CA VAL A 109 9.26 10.24 3.29
C VAL A 109 9.06 11.22 4.46
N PRO A 110 10.06 11.41 5.35
CA PRO A 110 9.98 12.43 6.37
C PRO A 110 9.76 13.81 5.74
N ALA A 111 8.85 14.61 6.33
CA ALA A 111 8.64 15.98 5.90
C ALA A 111 9.95 16.78 6.02
N THR A 112 10.19 17.66 5.05
CA THR A 112 11.32 18.59 5.08
C THR A 112 11.14 19.62 6.20
N GLU A 113 12.24 20.19 6.69
CA GLU A 113 12.19 21.27 7.72
C GLU A 113 11.32 22.46 7.28
N GLN A 114 11.29 22.76 5.98
CA GLN A 114 10.45 23.80 5.42
C GLN A 114 8.96 23.46 5.55
N GLN A 115 8.56 22.23 5.17
CA GLN A 115 7.19 21.76 5.33
C GLN A 115 6.78 21.70 6.82
N VAL A 116 7.69 21.26 7.69
CA VAL A 116 7.45 21.26 9.14
C VAL A 116 7.24 22.67 9.68
N ALA A 117 8.04 23.64 9.24
CA ALA A 117 7.89 25.04 9.64
C ALA A 117 6.56 25.65 9.19
N GLU A 118 6.13 25.35 7.95
CA GLU A 118 4.84 25.78 7.41
C GLU A 118 3.67 25.21 8.22
N ILE A 119 3.65 23.90 8.46
CA ILE A 119 2.62 23.23 9.26
C ILE A 119 2.55 23.83 10.67
N ARG A 120 3.70 24.08 11.31
CA ARG A 120 3.74 24.74 12.63
C ARG A 120 3.17 26.15 12.58
N GLY A 121 3.43 26.90 11.51
CA GLY A 121 2.85 28.23 11.27
C GLY A 121 1.33 28.18 11.17
N GLU A 122 0.79 27.24 10.39
CA GLU A 122 -0.66 27.04 10.28
C GLU A 122 -1.29 26.66 11.63
N ILE A 123 -0.72 25.68 12.34
CA ILE A 123 -1.21 25.29 13.68
C ILE A 123 -1.24 26.48 14.64
N ALA A 124 -0.21 27.34 14.61
CA ALA A 124 -0.19 28.54 15.45
C ALA A 124 -1.33 29.52 15.13
N LYS A 125 -1.71 29.68 13.85
CA LYS A 125 -2.88 30.47 13.45
C LYS A 125 -4.17 29.89 14.01
N TRP A 126 -4.35 28.57 13.90
CA TRP A 126 -5.53 27.87 14.44
C TRP A 126 -5.63 27.98 15.96
N ILE A 127 -4.51 27.83 16.68
CA ILE A 127 -4.47 28.01 18.14
C ILE A 127 -4.81 29.45 18.53
N LYS A 128 -4.35 30.44 17.76
CA LYS A 128 -4.68 31.84 18.01
C LYS A 128 -6.17 32.12 17.80
N TRP A 129 -6.74 31.61 16.70
CA TRP A 129 -8.15 31.75 16.38
C TRP A 129 -9.05 31.09 17.43
N GLY A 130 -8.71 29.91 17.94
CA GLY A 130 -9.49 29.22 18.98
C GLY A 130 -9.39 29.82 20.39
N ARG A 131 -8.63 30.90 20.59
CA ARG A 131 -8.51 31.63 21.86
C ARG A 131 -9.26 32.98 21.86
N GLU A 132 -9.78 33.41 20.72
CA GLU A 132 -10.66 34.58 20.56
C GLU A 132 -12.13 34.14 20.62
#